data_AF-A0A932UTJ8-F1
#
_entry.id   AF-A0A932UTJ8-F1
#
_cell.length_a   1.000
_cell.length_b   1.000
_cell.length_c   1.000
_cell.angle_alpha   90.00
_cell.angle_beta   90.00
_cell.angle_gamma   90.00
#
_symmetry.space_group_name_H-M   'P 1'
#
loop_
_entity.id
_entity.type
_entity.pdbx_description
1 polymer ?
#
loop_
_entity_poly.entity_id
_entity_poly.type
_entity_poly.pdbx_seq_one_letter_code
_entity_poly.pdbx_strand_id
1 'polypeptide(L)' 'MKETRIIKERIVKRLEGLSVKELQEVSDFVEFLRLHEEQWFINYVNKRTQEAILARKAGKRFISLEELQKEFPKR' A
#
# COMPACT_ATOMS: atom_id res chain seq x y z
N MET A 1 5.61 -12.37 -14.09
CA MET A 1 7.05 -12.49 -13.70
C MET A 1 8.02 -11.99 -14.78
N LYS A 2 7.84 -12.28 -16.09
CA LYS A 2 8.73 -11.76 -17.16
C LYS A 2 8.80 -10.23 -17.22
N GLU A 3 7.67 -9.56 -17.09
CA GLU A 3 7.54 -8.11 -17.22
C GLU A 3 8.27 -7.35 -16.10
N THR A 4 8.15 -7.79 -14.86
CA THR A 4 8.88 -7.25 -13.71
C THR A 4 10.40 -7.34 -13.88
N ARG A 5 10.88 -8.43 -14.51
CA ARG A 5 12.31 -8.63 -14.75
C ARG A 5 12.84 -7.65 -15.80
N ILE A 6 12.09 -7.42 -16.88
CA ILE A 6 12.41 -6.45 -17.93
C ILE A 6 12.49 -5.02 -17.36
N ILE A 7 11.56 -4.66 -16.47
CA ILE A 7 11.55 -3.33 -15.83
C ILE A 7 12.80 -3.15 -14.95
N LYS A 8 13.13 -4.16 -14.13
CA LYS A 8 14.35 -4.12 -13.29
C LYS A 8 15.62 -3.96 -14.11
N GLU A 9 15.76 -4.74 -15.18
CA GLU A 9 16.94 -4.65 -16.06
C GLU A 9 17.05 -3.28 -16.74
N ARG A 10 15.94 -2.67 -17.15
CA ARG A 10 15.94 -1.31 -17.72
C ARG A 10 16.33 -0.25 -16.70
N ILE A 11 15.90 -0.40 -15.45
CA ILE A 11 16.28 0.51 -14.36
C ILE A 11 17.78 0.40 -14.10
N VAL A 12 18.30 -0.82 -13.88
CA VAL A 12 19.74 -1.04 -13.62
C VAL A 12 20.60 -0.42 -14.71
N LYS A 13 20.29 -0.65 -15.99
CA LYS A 13 21.01 -0.05 -17.12
C LYS A 13 20.99 1.48 -17.14
N ARG A 14 19.93 2.11 -16.63
CA ARG A 14 19.85 3.58 -16.54
C ARG A 14 20.67 4.12 -15.38
N LEU A 15 20.82 3.36 -14.30
CA LEU A 15 21.63 3.74 -13.14
C LEU A 15 23.13 3.69 -13.43
N GLU A 16 23.59 2.78 -14.30
CA GLU A 16 25.02 2.65 -14.67
C GLU A 16 25.62 3.92 -15.28
N GLY A 17 24.81 4.79 -15.89
CA GLY A 17 25.26 6.05 -16.49
C GLY A 17 25.20 7.26 -15.57
N LEU A 18 24.73 7.10 -14.33
CA LEU A 18 24.52 8.21 -13.40
C LEU A 18 25.79 8.52 -12.60
N SER A 19 25.98 9.80 -12.28
CA SER A 19 26.95 10.25 -11.30
C SER A 19 26.55 9.81 -9.89
N VAL A 20 27.51 9.82 -8.95
CA VAL A 20 27.25 9.49 -7.53
C VAL A 20 26.15 10.36 -6.94
N LYS A 21 26.09 11.64 -7.32
CA LYS A 21 25.07 12.57 -6.83
C LYS A 21 23.67 12.19 -7.33
N GLU A 22 23.55 11.85 -8.61
CA GLU A 22 22.28 11.41 -9.20
C GLU A 22 21.84 10.06 -8.64
N LEU A 23 22.77 9.14 -8.36
CA LEU A 23 22.47 7.88 -7.67
C LEU A 23 21.92 8.11 -6.27
N GLN A 24 22.47 9.09 -5.54
CA GLN A 24 21.97 9.48 -4.22
C GLN A 24 20.53 10.00 -4.32
N GLU A 25 20.25 10.90 -5.27
CA GLU A 25 18.89 11.44 -5.48
C GLU A 25 17.87 10.33 -5.82
N VAL A 26 18.27 9.34 -6.64
CA VAL A 26 17.41 8.19 -6.94
C VAL A 26 17.18 7.33 -5.70
N SER A 27 18.21 7.11 -4.87
CA SER A 27 18.08 6.38 -3.62
C SER A 27 17.09 7.05 -2.67
N ASP A 28 17.26 8.36 -2.46
CA ASP A 28 16.40 9.16 -1.59
C ASP A 28 14.93 9.15 -2.09
N PHE A 29 14.73 9.18 -3.41
CA PHE A 29 13.39 9.10 -4.00
C PHE A 29 12.74 7.72 -3.80
N VAL A 30 13.49 6.63 -3.93
CA VAL A 30 12.97 5.28 -3.65
C VAL A 30 12.58 5.13 -2.19
N GLU A 31 13.39 5.69 -1.27
CA GLU A 31 13.08 5.70 0.16
C GLU A 31 11.82 6.53 0.46
N PHE A 32 11.70 7.71 -0.14
CA PHE A 32 10.49 8.54 -0.06
C PHE A 32 9.23 7.77 -0.49
N LEU A 33 9.27 7.08 -1.64
CA LEU A 33 8.13 6.30 -2.12
C LEU A 33 7.72 5.21 -1.12
N ARG A 34 8.69 4.50 -0.54
CA ARG A 34 8.45 3.46 0.45
C ARG A 34 7.81 4.01 1.73
N LEU A 35 8.36 5.11 2.26
CA LEU A 35 7.82 5.76 3.46
C LEU A 35 6.40 6.27 3.24
N HIS A 36 6.09 6.78 2.04
CA HIS A 36 4.74 7.25 1.71
C HIS A 36 3.72 6.12 1.50
N GLU A 37 4.12 4.98 0.94
CA GLU A 37 3.24 3.79 0.90
C GLU A 37 2.91 3.31 2.33
N GLU A 38 3.90 3.27 3.22
CA GLU A 38 3.70 2.93 4.64
C GLU A 38 2.78 3.93 5.33
N GLN A 39 3.00 5.23 5.14
CA GLN A 39 2.18 6.28 5.75
C GLN A 39 0.73 6.27 5.23
N TRP A 40 0.53 6.05 3.92
CA TRP A 40 -0.81 5.88 3.35
C TRP A 40 -1.55 4.70 3.98
N PHE A 41 -0.86 3.56 4.13
CA PHE A 41 -1.44 2.36 4.73
C PHE A 41 -1.79 2.59 6.21
N ILE A 42 -0.89 3.21 6.98
CA ILE A 42 -1.13 3.60 8.37
C ILE A 42 -2.37 4.51 8.46
N ASN A 43 -2.45 5.53 7.60
CA ASN A 43 -3.58 6.46 7.57
C ASN A 43 -4.90 5.75 7.23
N TYR A 44 -4.88 4.82 6.27
CA TYR A 44 -6.03 4.01 5.90
C TYR A 44 -6.52 3.15 7.08
N VAL A 45 -5.62 2.43 7.74
CA VAL A 45 -5.95 1.59 8.90
C VAL A 45 -6.51 2.44 10.05
N ASN A 46 -5.89 3.58 10.33
CA ASN A 46 -6.35 4.51 11.37
C ASN A 46 -7.75 5.03 11.07
N LYS A 47 -8.02 5.45 9.82
CA LYS A 47 -9.34 5.92 9.40
C LYS A 47 -10.40 4.83 9.58
N ARG A 48 -10.14 3.61 9.10
CA ARG A 48 -11.06 2.46 9.23
C ARG A 48 -11.32 2.11 10.70
N THR A 49 -10.31 2.20 11.54
CA THR A 49 -10.43 1.96 12.98
C THR A 49 -11.31 3.01 13.66
N GLN A 50 -11.14 4.30 13.32
CA GLN A 50 -11.99 5.37 13.83
C GLN A 50 -13.44 5.22 13.37
N GLU A 51 -13.66 4.93 12.09
CA GLU A 51 -15.00 4.62 11.55
C GLU A 51 -15.65 3.46 12.30
N ALA A 52 -14.90 2.40 12.61
CA ALA A 52 -15.40 1.25 13.34
C ALA A 52 -15.77 1.62 14.80
N ILE A 53 -14.93 2.39 15.48
CA ILE A 53 -15.21 2.87 16.85
C ILE A 53 -16.47 3.74 16.87
N LEU A 54 -16.62 4.65 15.92
CA LEU A 54 -17.80 5.52 15.80
C LEU A 54 -19.07 4.73 15.49
N ALA A 55 -19.00 3.76 14.56
CA ALA A 55 -20.13 2.88 14.25
C ALA A 55 -20.57 2.08 15.49
N ARG A 56 -19.60 1.59 16.30
CA ARG A 56 -19.88 0.86 17.54
C ARG A 56 -20.55 1.77 18.57
N LYS A 57 -20.05 3.00 18.75
CA LYS A 57 -20.65 4.01 19.64
C LYS A 57 -22.06 4.41 19.22
N ALA A 58 -22.33 4.44 17.90
CA ALA A 58 -23.64 4.75 17.34
C ALA A 58 -24.63 3.57 17.39
N GLY A 59 -24.28 2.45 18.04
CA GLY A 59 -25.14 1.28 18.16
C GLY A 59 -25.34 0.51 16.84
N LYS A 60 -24.54 0.78 15.80
CA LYS A 60 -24.62 0.03 14.55
C LYS A 60 -24.15 -1.40 14.81
N ARG A 61 -24.98 -2.37 14.42
CA ARG A 61 -24.64 -3.79 14.50
C ARG A 61 -23.44 -4.06 13.60
N PHE A 62 -22.35 -4.53 14.20
CA PHE A 62 -21.25 -5.11 13.44
C PHE A 62 -21.69 -6.47 12.96
N ILE A 63 -21.76 -6.62 11.64
CA ILE A 63 -21.99 -7.89 10.97
C ILE A 63 -20.63 -8.58 10.93
N SER A 64 -20.53 -9.76 11.54
CA SER A 64 -19.33 -10.60 11.47
C SER A 64 -19.04 -10.98 10.02
N LEU A 65 -17.78 -11.32 9.73
CA LEU A 65 -17.40 -11.75 8.39
C LEU A 65 -18.21 -13.00 7.97
N GLU A 66 -18.48 -13.93 8.89
CA GLU A 66 -19.35 -15.08 8.63
C GLU A 66 -20.80 -14.69 8.33
N GLU A 67 -21.36 -13.68 9.00
CA GLU A 67 -22.71 -13.18 8.68
C GLU A 67 -22.74 -12.51 7.29
N LEU A 68 -21.72 -11.72 6.95
CA LEU A 68 -21.62 -11.07 5.64
C LEU A 68 -21.48 -12.10 4.50
N GLN A 69 -20.67 -13.14 4.72
CA GLN A 69 -20.49 -14.24 3.76
C GLN A 69 -21.76 -15.07 3.53
N LYS A 70 -22.70 -15.11 4.49
CA LYS A 70 -24.00 -15.77 4.30
C LYS A 70 -24.96 -14.98 3.42
N GLU A 71 -24.81 -13.66 3.36
CA GLU A 71 -25.64 -12.78 2.51
C GLU A 71 -25.21 -12.81 1.04
N PHE A 72 -23.96 -13.20 0.75
CA PHE A 72 -23.47 -13.41 -0.62
C PHE A 72 -23.39 -14.92 -0.92
N PRO A 73 -24.40 -15.51 -1.59
CA PRO A 73 -24.30 -16.92 -2.00
C PRO A 73 -23.09 -17.08 -2.91
N LYS A 74 -22.17 -17.97 -2.52
CA LYS A 74 -21.00 -18.36 -3.33
C LYS A 74 -21.50 -18.73 -4.72
N ARG A 75 -21.10 -17.96 -5.74
CA ARG A 75 -21.16 -18.41 -7.13
C ARG A 75 -20.07 -19.44 -7.39
#